data_AF-A0A7C4D0N0-F1
#
_entry.id   AF-A0A7C4D0N0-F1
#
_cell.length_a   1.000
_cell.length_b   1.000
_cell.length_c   1.000
_cell.angle_alpha   90.00
_cell.angle_beta   90.00
_cell.angle_gamma   90.00
#
_symmetry.space_group_name_H-M   'P 1'
#
loop_
_entity.id
_entity.type
_entity.pdbx_description
1 polymer ?
#
loop_
_entity_poly.entity_id
_entity_poly.type
_entity_poly.pdbx_seq_one_letter_code
_entity_poly.pdbx_strand_id
1 'polypeptide(L)'
;MYSKNSTIFDELHRNISQDPRVTMDRNKLTSLASQLFLDLGYTGKVKVLITGTENYKEVFMTIPLIQFGGNYSLALYQLSLPKHDRNTLFLLGNATQINPELVDFEPIILKDFEGNTFVIQSKNIARDIWMIVEHLKHTPYLINYPEMYEAFNIKVQQNAFDILDNSEMHKLSEYYKPTDSIIWDKVIIPQWEYYWNSTPQAGNVSKRITFFAWYNSTLLKELISNETDRKIALMYFWELPTRVADLDEWLDGKPPFIVYHIGLDAMQYQIQQMPRVYEEVISKYPNGTVYAWGKDRDIRVFYYSWLNDRQVHGLNNTIQQLVGCYLSDINYEDDPSILLKYNSIDAYLSKNFSAWDLIKFIYGYGIEYGGGDSQMDLLYYPIAFKALGIPYELTHYFEHYINAPARYACGYDGGIIGLPDSIVKPLKDGKYGEALIPPGNLIDPLSIGLDGIRKDLEYGKQNPVEPNLKYIEHYLKLRGNKIVFFSGGKKG
;
A
#
# COMPACT_ATOMS: atom_id res chain seq x y z
N MET A 1 42.72 -13.60 24.40
CA MET A 1 41.60 -14.33 23.76
C MET A 1 40.30 -13.64 24.15
N TYR A 2 39.77 -12.76 23.30
CA TYR A 2 38.37 -12.32 23.45
C TYR A 2 37.51 -13.38 22.75
N SER A 3 36.67 -14.08 23.51
CA SER A 3 35.73 -15.04 22.93
C SER A 3 34.65 -14.26 22.17
N LYS A 4 34.19 -14.75 21.00
CA LYS A 4 33.06 -14.17 20.24
C LYS A 4 31.77 -13.98 21.06
N ASN A 5 31.69 -14.54 22.27
CA ASN A 5 30.58 -14.31 23.20
C ASN A 5 30.64 -12.92 23.85
N SER A 6 31.84 -12.39 24.11
CA SER A 6 32.01 -11.01 24.62
C SER A 6 31.39 -9.99 23.64
N THR A 7 31.63 -10.15 22.34
CA THR A 7 31.12 -9.24 21.31
C THR A 7 29.59 -9.21 21.18
N ILE A 8 28.87 -10.28 21.54
CA ILE A 8 27.40 -10.33 21.44
C ILE A 8 26.73 -9.65 22.64
N PHE A 9 27.26 -9.85 23.85
CA PHE A 9 26.79 -9.11 25.02
C PHE A 9 27.14 -7.63 24.92
N ASP A 10 28.32 -7.30 24.38
CA ASP A 10 28.70 -5.92 24.10
C ASP A 10 27.74 -5.28 23.08
N GLU A 11 27.32 -6.03 22.05
CA GLU A 11 26.34 -5.58 21.07
C GLU A 11 24.96 -5.36 21.69
N LEU A 12 24.47 -6.29 22.51
CA LEU A 12 23.20 -6.15 23.23
C LEU A 12 23.22 -4.94 24.17
N HIS A 13 24.30 -4.81 24.95
CA HIS A 13 24.51 -3.69 25.85
C HIS A 13 24.58 -2.38 25.08
N ARG A 14 25.30 -2.32 23.95
CA ARG A 14 25.39 -1.14 23.08
C ARG A 14 24.02 -0.76 22.53
N ASN A 15 23.28 -1.72 21.96
CA ASN A 15 21.95 -1.50 21.40
C ASN A 15 20.99 -0.93 22.44
N ILE A 16 20.97 -1.49 23.67
CA ILE A 16 20.10 -0.98 24.74
C ILE A 16 20.60 0.37 25.29
N SER A 17 21.91 0.53 25.47
CA SER A 17 22.46 1.71 26.12
C SER A 17 22.34 2.97 25.26
N GLN A 18 22.48 2.81 23.95
CA GLN A 18 22.42 3.90 22.98
C GLN A 18 21.01 4.16 22.46
N ASP A 19 20.04 3.29 22.75
CA ASP A 19 18.67 3.46 22.31
C ASP A 19 17.96 4.57 23.12
N PRO A 20 17.58 5.69 22.48
CA PRO A 20 16.94 6.82 23.16
C PRO A 20 15.52 6.49 23.65
N ARG A 21 14.91 5.39 23.18
CA ARG A 21 13.56 4.95 23.57
C ARG A 21 13.55 4.26 24.92
N VAL A 22 14.71 3.86 25.45
CA VAL A 22 14.84 3.21 26.75
C VAL A 22 14.69 4.23 27.86
N THR A 23 13.59 4.15 28.62
CA THR A 23 13.30 5.01 29.77
C THR A 23 13.50 4.30 31.11
N MET A 24 13.47 2.96 31.12
CA MET A 24 13.81 2.17 32.30
C MET A 24 15.33 2.10 32.54
N ASP A 25 15.74 1.57 33.70
CA ASP A 25 17.15 1.33 34.00
C ASP A 25 17.80 0.42 32.94
N ARG A 26 18.81 0.96 32.24
CA ARG A 26 19.46 0.30 31.09
C ARG A 26 20.16 -1.00 31.51
N ASN A 27 20.84 -1.01 32.65
CA ASN A 27 21.54 -2.19 33.15
C ASN A 27 20.56 -3.32 33.49
N LYS A 28 19.45 -2.97 34.16
CA LYS A 28 18.35 -3.89 34.44
C LYS A 28 17.76 -4.45 33.16
N LEU A 29 17.50 -3.62 32.16
CA LEU A 29 16.97 -4.08 30.87
C LEU A 29 17.97 -4.99 30.13
N THR A 30 19.26 -4.64 30.10
CA THR A 30 20.30 -5.52 29.52
C THR A 30 20.36 -6.86 30.24
N SER A 31 20.24 -6.88 31.57
CA SER A 31 20.18 -8.12 32.35
C SER A 31 18.94 -8.96 32.00
N LEU A 32 17.77 -8.32 31.90
CA LEU A 32 16.52 -9.00 31.53
C LEU A 32 16.54 -9.55 30.09
N ALA A 33 17.10 -8.79 29.14
CA ALA A 33 17.29 -9.24 27.77
C ALA A 33 18.30 -10.40 27.69
N SER A 34 19.37 -10.34 28.49
CA SER A 34 20.34 -11.43 28.61
C SER A 34 19.67 -12.69 29.14
N GLN A 35 18.80 -12.58 30.14
CA GLN A 35 18.04 -13.70 30.67
C GLN A 35 17.11 -14.32 29.62
N LEU A 36 16.46 -13.50 28.78
CA LEU A 36 15.65 -14.00 27.65
C LEU A 36 16.49 -14.87 26.69
N PHE A 37 17.71 -14.43 26.33
CA PHE A 37 18.60 -15.25 25.51
C PHE A 37 18.94 -16.59 26.19
N LEU A 38 19.23 -16.57 27.49
CA LEU A 38 19.52 -17.79 28.27
C LEU A 38 18.30 -18.73 28.31
N ASP A 39 17.09 -18.22 28.54
CA ASP A 39 15.84 -18.99 28.55
C ASP A 39 15.59 -19.70 27.19
N LEU A 40 15.98 -19.05 26.10
CA LEU A 40 15.89 -19.59 24.74
C LEU A 40 17.06 -20.52 24.39
N GLY A 41 18.07 -20.65 25.26
CA GLY A 41 19.27 -21.45 25.02
C GLY A 41 20.25 -20.81 24.05
N TYR A 42 20.21 -19.48 23.90
CA TYR A 42 21.04 -18.72 22.98
C TYR A 42 22.33 -18.25 23.67
N THR A 43 23.34 -19.12 23.70
CA THR A 43 24.64 -18.89 24.38
C THR A 43 25.81 -18.76 23.39
N GLY A 44 25.64 -17.92 22.37
CA GLY A 44 26.64 -17.59 21.35
C GLY A 44 26.39 -18.28 20.02
N LYS A 45 26.21 -19.61 20.04
CA LYS A 45 25.64 -20.36 18.91
C LYS A 45 24.18 -20.68 19.18
N VAL A 46 23.38 -20.71 18.13
CA VAL A 46 21.96 -21.06 18.17
C VAL A 46 21.65 -22.09 17.11
N LYS A 47 20.67 -22.94 17.40
CA LYS A 47 20.09 -23.86 16.42
C LYS A 47 19.13 -23.09 15.53
N VAL A 48 19.39 -23.11 14.23
CA VAL A 48 18.58 -22.46 13.21
C VAL A 48 18.00 -23.52 12.30
N LEU A 49 16.68 -23.49 12.13
CA LEU A 49 15.94 -24.37 11.25
C LEU A 49 16.47 -24.25 9.81
N ILE A 50 16.66 -25.39 9.17
CA ILE A 50 16.89 -25.45 7.73
C ILE A 50 15.50 -25.46 7.08
N THR A 51 15.13 -24.34 6.45
CA THR A 51 13.81 -24.11 5.84
C THR A 51 13.38 -25.26 4.93
N GLY A 52 12.14 -25.72 5.09
CA GLY A 52 11.59 -26.86 4.35
C GLY A 52 12.03 -28.23 4.86
N THR A 53 12.70 -28.31 6.02
CA THR A 53 13.11 -29.56 6.66
C THR A 53 12.84 -29.53 8.17
N GLU A 54 12.97 -30.67 8.85
CA GLU A 54 12.94 -30.75 10.32
C GLU A 54 14.35 -30.63 10.94
N ASN A 55 15.37 -30.35 10.14
CA ASN A 55 16.76 -30.30 10.56
C ASN A 55 17.19 -28.91 11.02
N TYR A 56 18.21 -28.86 11.88
CA TYR A 56 18.79 -27.62 12.39
C TYR A 56 20.29 -27.56 12.09
N LYS A 57 20.78 -26.35 11.84
CA LYS A 57 22.22 -26.03 11.81
C LYS A 57 22.59 -25.14 12.98
N GLU A 58 23.80 -25.28 13.51
CA GLU A 58 24.32 -24.34 14.49
C GLU A 58 25.02 -23.18 13.79
N VAL A 59 24.60 -21.95 14.12
CA VAL A 59 25.22 -20.72 13.64
C VAL A 59 25.43 -19.75 14.79
N PHE A 60 26.33 -18.78 14.61
CA PHE A 60 26.49 -17.71 15.60
C PHE A 60 25.28 -16.78 15.60
N MET A 61 25.02 -16.13 16.75
CA MET A 61 24.03 -15.06 16.83
C MET A 61 24.35 -13.92 15.86
N THR A 62 23.33 -13.43 15.16
CA THR A 62 23.43 -12.26 14.26
C THR A 62 22.94 -10.99 14.95
N ILE A 63 23.31 -9.82 14.42
CA ILE A 63 22.85 -8.52 14.92
C ILE A 63 21.30 -8.41 14.94
N PRO A 64 20.55 -8.80 13.88
CA PRO A 64 19.09 -8.83 13.89
C PRO A 64 18.50 -9.60 15.08
N LEU A 65 19.06 -10.78 15.40
CA LEU A 65 18.60 -11.57 16.55
C LEU A 65 18.83 -10.83 17.89
N ILE A 66 19.96 -10.12 18.00
CA ILE A 66 20.29 -9.33 19.19
C ILE A 66 19.35 -8.13 19.33
N GLN A 67 19.12 -7.41 18.23
CA GLN A 67 18.17 -6.29 18.17
C GLN A 67 16.75 -6.74 18.50
N PHE A 68 16.33 -7.91 18.00
CA PHE A 68 15.08 -8.55 18.39
C PHE A 68 14.99 -8.73 19.91
N GLY A 69 15.97 -9.39 20.54
CA GLY A 69 15.92 -9.67 21.97
C GLY A 69 15.87 -8.40 22.82
N GLY A 70 16.59 -7.35 22.42
CA GLY A 70 16.54 -6.03 23.07
C GLY A 70 15.16 -5.37 22.96
N ASN A 71 14.63 -5.25 21.74
CA ASN A 71 13.33 -4.63 21.51
C ASN A 71 12.16 -5.43 22.10
N TYR A 72 12.20 -6.76 22.03
CA TYR A 72 11.19 -7.60 22.66
C TYR A 72 11.23 -7.47 24.19
N SER A 73 12.42 -7.34 24.79
CA SER A 73 12.54 -7.06 26.23
C SER A 73 11.96 -5.69 26.60
N LEU A 74 12.15 -4.66 25.75
CA LEU A 74 11.46 -3.37 25.93
C LEU A 74 9.93 -3.55 25.90
N ALA A 75 9.41 -4.34 24.98
CA ALA A 75 7.99 -4.63 24.88
C ALA A 75 7.44 -5.25 26.18
N LEU A 76 8.15 -6.22 26.75
CA LEU A 76 7.73 -6.89 27.99
C LEU A 76 7.81 -5.97 29.21
N TYR A 77 8.94 -5.29 29.40
CA TYR A 77 9.27 -4.69 30.69
C TYR A 77 9.01 -3.19 30.74
N GLN A 78 9.08 -2.50 29.61
CA GLN A 78 8.77 -1.07 29.54
C GLN A 78 7.33 -0.83 29.07
N LEU A 79 6.86 -1.59 28.07
CA LEU A 79 5.47 -1.46 27.57
C LEU A 79 4.47 -2.38 28.29
N SER A 80 4.95 -3.23 29.21
CA SER A 80 4.12 -4.16 29.99
C SER A 80 3.29 -5.12 29.13
N LEU A 81 3.79 -5.49 27.95
CA LEU A 81 3.13 -6.46 27.07
C LEU A 81 3.36 -7.90 27.57
N PRO A 82 2.40 -8.81 27.38
CA PRO A 82 2.51 -10.16 27.92
C PRO A 82 3.60 -10.97 27.21
N LYS A 83 4.30 -11.82 27.97
CA LYS A 83 5.34 -12.70 27.44
C LYS A 83 4.69 -13.88 26.69
N HIS A 84 5.09 -14.06 25.42
CA HIS A 84 4.77 -15.26 24.65
C HIS A 84 5.49 -16.51 25.19
N ASP A 85 4.96 -17.68 24.85
CA ASP A 85 5.59 -18.95 25.21
C ASP A 85 6.95 -19.14 24.51
N ARG A 86 7.73 -20.08 25.05
CA ARG A 86 9.09 -20.35 24.59
C ARG A 86 9.16 -20.79 23.12
N ASN A 87 8.16 -21.53 22.62
CA ASN A 87 8.19 -22.06 21.27
C ASN A 87 7.97 -20.94 20.25
N THR A 88 6.99 -20.06 20.49
CA THR A 88 6.76 -18.88 19.63
C THR A 88 7.98 -17.97 19.58
N LEU A 89 8.64 -17.74 20.73
CA LEU A 89 9.87 -16.95 20.78
C LEU A 89 11.03 -17.61 20.06
N PHE A 90 11.14 -18.94 20.16
CA PHE A 90 12.12 -19.71 19.41
C PHE A 90 11.87 -19.62 17.90
N LEU A 91 10.61 -19.63 17.43
CA LEU A 91 10.28 -19.43 16.02
C LEU A 91 10.80 -18.08 15.51
N LEU A 92 10.52 -16.97 16.21
CA LEU A 92 11.04 -15.67 15.78
C LEU A 92 12.58 -15.59 15.86
N GLY A 93 13.18 -16.17 16.91
CA GLY A 93 14.63 -16.25 17.00
C GLY A 93 15.27 -17.03 15.84
N ASN A 94 14.61 -18.06 15.33
CA ASN A 94 15.02 -18.76 14.11
C ASN A 94 14.79 -17.90 12.87
N ALA A 95 13.62 -17.28 12.75
CA ALA A 95 13.24 -16.49 11.59
C ALA A 95 14.20 -15.31 11.34
N THR A 96 14.55 -14.57 12.40
CA THR A 96 15.53 -13.47 12.35
C THR A 96 16.94 -13.92 11.97
N GLN A 97 17.29 -15.18 12.24
CA GLN A 97 18.55 -15.77 11.82
C GLN A 97 18.55 -16.25 10.37
N ILE A 98 17.38 -16.61 9.83
CA ILE A 98 17.22 -17.08 8.45
C ILE A 98 17.25 -15.89 7.49
N ASN A 99 16.47 -14.85 7.76
CA ASN A 99 16.44 -13.64 6.93
C ASN A 99 16.25 -12.38 7.81
N PRO A 100 17.19 -11.42 7.78
CA PRO A 100 17.14 -10.20 8.59
C PRO A 100 15.96 -9.28 8.27
N GLU A 101 15.36 -9.36 7.08
CA GLU A 101 14.26 -8.49 6.63
C GLU A 101 13.02 -8.55 7.53
N LEU A 102 12.88 -9.62 8.32
CA LEU A 102 11.80 -9.79 9.28
C LEU A 102 11.78 -8.70 10.36
N VAL A 103 12.95 -8.14 10.69
CA VAL A 103 13.10 -7.12 11.75
C VAL A 103 13.82 -5.88 11.22
N ASP A 104 13.62 -5.58 9.94
CA ASP A 104 14.10 -4.35 9.32
C ASP A 104 13.14 -3.17 9.62
N PHE A 105 13.59 -2.27 10.48
CA PHE A 105 12.84 -1.05 10.85
C PHE A 105 13.50 0.22 10.32
N GLU A 106 14.35 0.11 9.29
CA GLU A 106 14.99 1.28 8.69
C GLU A 106 13.94 2.26 8.15
N PRO A 107 14.09 3.57 8.43
CA PRO A 107 13.13 4.58 8.04
C PRO A 107 13.18 4.83 6.52
N ILE A 108 12.04 5.18 5.95
CA ILE A 108 11.98 5.74 4.60
C ILE A 108 12.17 7.26 4.71
N ILE A 109 13.09 7.81 3.93
CA ILE A 109 13.37 9.25 3.89
C ILE A 109 12.94 9.79 2.53
N LEU A 110 11.95 10.68 2.51
CA LEU A 110 11.43 11.32 1.31
C LEU A 110 11.64 12.82 1.35
N LYS A 111 11.68 13.43 0.18
CA LYS A 111 11.61 14.88 0.01
C LYS A 111 10.38 15.24 -0.80
N ASP A 112 9.67 16.27 -0.37
CA ASP A 112 8.61 16.87 -1.18
C ASP A 112 9.19 17.78 -2.27
N PHE A 113 8.30 18.37 -3.08
CA PHE A 113 8.69 19.26 -4.17
C PHE A 113 9.36 20.57 -3.71
N GLU A 114 9.18 20.96 -2.45
CA GLU A 114 9.84 22.14 -1.85
C GLU A 114 11.19 21.79 -1.19
N GLY A 115 11.51 20.50 -1.10
CA GLY A 115 12.75 19.99 -0.50
C GLY A 115 12.63 19.68 1.00
N ASN A 116 11.44 19.78 1.60
CA ASN A 116 11.20 19.40 2.99
C ASN A 116 11.39 17.89 3.15
N THR A 117 12.06 17.49 4.24
CA THR A 117 12.40 16.07 4.49
C THR A 117 11.36 15.43 5.40
N PHE A 118 10.82 14.29 4.96
CA PHE A 118 9.88 13.46 5.69
C PHE A 118 10.57 12.14 6.07
N VAL A 119 10.47 11.76 7.34
CA VAL A 119 11.01 10.49 7.87
C VAL A 119 9.83 9.60 8.25
N ILE A 120 9.59 8.56 7.46
CA ILE A 120 8.51 7.60 7.63
C ILE A 120 9.07 6.36 8.32
N GLN A 121 8.70 6.15 9.59
CA GLN A 121 9.24 5.07 10.43
C GLN A 121 8.17 4.48 11.33
N SER A 122 8.46 3.33 11.98
CA SER A 122 7.59 2.81 13.04
C SER A 122 7.59 3.77 14.23
N LYS A 123 6.41 4.06 14.79
CA LYS A 123 6.30 4.89 16.01
C LYS A 123 6.71 4.10 17.27
N ASN A 124 6.66 2.77 17.24
CA ASN A 124 6.99 1.92 18.37
C ASN A 124 7.51 0.54 17.93
N ILE A 125 8.82 0.48 17.62
CA ILE A 125 9.48 -0.75 17.15
C ILE A 125 9.41 -1.90 18.19
N ALA A 126 9.46 -1.60 19.48
CA ALA A 126 9.34 -2.63 20.52
C ALA A 126 7.97 -3.31 20.49
N ARG A 127 6.89 -2.52 20.36
CA ARG A 127 5.54 -3.04 20.15
C ARG A 127 5.44 -3.82 18.84
N ASP A 128 5.96 -3.28 17.74
CA ASP A 128 5.83 -3.92 16.44
C ASP A 128 6.59 -5.26 16.40
N ILE A 129 7.75 -5.36 17.06
CA ILE A 129 8.45 -6.64 17.28
C ILE A 129 7.60 -7.61 18.10
N TRP A 130 6.92 -7.15 19.15
CA TRP A 130 5.99 -7.98 19.90
C TRP A 130 4.83 -8.45 19.01
N MET A 131 4.30 -7.60 18.13
CA MET A 131 3.25 -7.96 17.18
C MET A 131 3.74 -8.94 16.11
N ILE A 132 5.01 -8.87 15.68
CA ILE A 132 5.61 -9.90 14.81
C ILE A 132 5.57 -11.27 15.52
N VAL A 133 5.92 -11.33 16.81
CA VAL A 133 5.85 -12.57 17.62
C VAL A 133 4.41 -13.07 17.70
N GLU A 134 3.46 -12.21 18.05
CA GLU A 134 2.05 -12.59 18.19
C GLU A 134 1.49 -13.06 16.84
N HIS A 135 1.84 -12.41 15.72
CA HIS A 135 1.40 -12.87 14.41
C HIS A 135 2.00 -14.24 14.04
N LEU A 136 3.30 -14.48 14.30
CA LEU A 136 3.93 -15.80 14.07
C LEU A 136 3.31 -16.92 14.90
N LYS A 137 2.73 -16.60 16.08
CA LYS A 137 1.95 -17.56 16.87
C LYS A 137 0.69 -18.01 16.14
N HIS A 138 0.03 -17.10 15.42
CA HIS A 138 -1.15 -17.40 14.59
C HIS A 138 -0.77 -18.06 13.26
N THR A 139 0.41 -17.72 12.71
CA THR A 139 0.87 -18.17 11.39
C THR A 139 2.25 -18.84 11.45
N PRO A 140 2.41 -19.94 12.19
CA PRO A 140 3.73 -20.56 12.42
C PRO A 140 4.33 -21.14 11.15
N TYR A 141 3.51 -21.46 10.14
CA TYR A 141 3.96 -21.96 8.84
C TYR A 141 4.88 -20.98 8.10
N LEU A 142 4.79 -19.68 8.39
CA LEU A 142 5.56 -18.62 7.74
C LEU A 142 7.07 -18.81 7.89
N ILE A 143 7.52 -19.51 8.96
CA ILE A 143 8.93 -19.81 9.20
C ILE A 143 9.63 -20.50 8.02
N ASN A 144 8.87 -21.20 7.19
CA ASN A 144 9.37 -21.95 6.03
C ASN A 144 9.52 -21.11 4.76
N TYR A 145 9.06 -19.86 4.78
CA TYR A 145 8.97 -18.98 3.60
C TYR A 145 9.68 -17.65 3.86
N PRO A 146 11.03 -17.66 4.05
CA PRO A 146 11.79 -16.46 4.36
C PRO A 146 11.73 -15.38 3.28
N GLU A 147 11.36 -15.74 2.03
CA GLU A 147 11.08 -14.80 0.96
C GLU A 147 9.85 -13.90 1.23
N MET A 148 9.01 -14.22 2.22
CA MET A 148 7.87 -13.38 2.61
C MET A 148 8.19 -12.36 3.71
N TYR A 149 9.38 -12.42 4.32
CA TYR A 149 9.66 -11.67 5.54
C TYR A 149 9.68 -10.15 5.36
N GLU A 150 10.14 -9.64 4.21
CA GLU A 150 10.08 -8.21 3.86
C GLU A 150 8.62 -7.70 3.92
N ALA A 151 7.73 -8.37 3.18
CA ALA A 151 6.32 -8.00 3.13
C ALA A 151 5.60 -8.19 4.48
N PHE A 152 5.91 -9.27 5.18
CA PHE A 152 5.33 -9.58 6.48
C PHE A 152 5.71 -8.54 7.55
N ASN A 153 6.98 -8.15 7.61
CA ASN A 153 7.43 -7.09 8.49
C ASN A 153 6.72 -5.76 8.19
N ILE A 154 6.66 -5.36 6.92
CA ILE A 154 5.97 -4.13 6.51
C ILE A 154 4.48 -4.19 6.84
N LYS A 155 3.83 -5.35 6.67
CA LYS A 155 2.44 -5.56 7.10
C LYS A 155 2.26 -5.24 8.56
N VAL A 156 3.08 -5.82 9.44
CA VAL A 156 2.95 -5.59 10.89
C VAL A 156 3.13 -4.12 11.22
N GLN A 157 4.14 -3.47 10.66
CA GLN A 157 4.37 -2.04 10.88
C GLN A 157 3.21 -1.18 10.37
N GLN A 158 2.67 -1.50 9.19
CA GLN A 158 1.59 -0.75 8.58
C GLN A 158 0.27 -0.95 9.35
N ASN A 159 -0.12 -2.19 9.66
CA ASN A 159 -1.32 -2.47 10.46
C ASN A 159 -1.21 -1.88 11.87
N ALA A 160 -0.02 -1.94 12.50
CA ALA A 160 0.21 -1.30 13.79
C ALA A 160 0.03 0.22 13.69
N PHE A 161 0.51 0.84 12.61
CA PHE A 161 0.24 2.25 12.37
C PHE A 161 -1.26 2.53 12.21
N ASP A 162 -1.93 1.84 11.28
CA ASP A 162 -3.31 2.09 10.91
C ASP A 162 -4.28 1.92 12.09
N ILE A 163 -4.05 0.91 12.93
CA ILE A 163 -4.95 0.55 14.03
C ILE A 163 -4.59 1.29 15.33
N LEU A 164 -3.30 1.46 15.63
CA LEU A 164 -2.84 1.89 16.96
C LEU A 164 -2.31 3.32 16.99
N ASP A 165 -1.71 3.78 15.89
CA ASP A 165 -0.97 5.06 15.86
C ASP A 165 -1.61 6.15 14.99
N ASN A 166 -2.58 5.79 14.15
CA ASN A 166 -3.21 6.70 13.22
C ASN A 166 -4.07 7.71 13.98
N SER A 167 -3.78 9.00 13.80
CA SER A 167 -4.50 10.07 14.48
C SER A 167 -5.98 10.13 14.09
N GLU A 168 -6.34 9.69 12.89
CA GLU A 168 -7.73 9.66 12.47
C GLU A 168 -8.54 8.63 13.26
N MET A 169 -7.95 7.49 13.63
CA MET A 169 -8.59 6.54 14.55
C MET A 169 -8.87 7.17 15.91
N HIS A 170 -7.89 7.89 16.47
CA HIS A 170 -8.06 8.55 17.77
C HIS A 170 -9.12 9.65 17.72
N LYS A 171 -9.25 10.38 16.59
CA LYS A 171 -10.34 11.36 16.39
C LYS A 171 -11.72 10.71 16.38
N LEU A 172 -11.81 9.45 15.96
CA LEU A 172 -13.02 8.63 16.04
C LEU A 172 -13.24 8.00 17.42
N SER A 173 -12.41 8.34 18.42
CA SER A 173 -12.41 7.74 19.76
C SER A 173 -12.09 6.24 19.78
N GLU A 174 -11.40 5.74 18.75
CA GLU A 174 -10.96 4.36 18.62
C GLU A 174 -9.55 4.21 19.19
N TYR A 175 -9.41 3.53 20.33
CA TYR A 175 -8.14 3.34 21.04
C TYR A 175 -7.90 1.87 21.34
N TYR A 176 -7.23 1.18 20.43
CA TYR A 176 -6.89 -0.23 20.57
C TYR A 176 -5.50 -0.44 21.19
N LYS A 177 -5.33 -1.60 21.83
CA LYS A 177 -4.05 -2.11 22.29
C LYS A 177 -3.58 -3.24 21.39
N PRO A 178 -2.26 -3.47 21.26
CA PRO A 178 -1.72 -4.60 20.51
C PRO A 178 -2.18 -5.96 21.06
N THR A 179 -2.71 -6.02 22.29
CA THR A 179 -3.21 -7.24 22.95
C THR A 179 -4.71 -7.48 22.75
N ASP A 180 -5.45 -6.55 22.15
CA ASP A 180 -6.90 -6.69 22.03
C ASP A 180 -7.22 -7.76 20.99
N SER A 181 -7.95 -8.81 21.38
CA SER A 181 -8.20 -9.94 20.48
C SER A 181 -8.99 -9.54 19.23
N ILE A 182 -9.85 -8.52 19.34
CA ILE A 182 -10.70 -8.07 18.23
C ILE A 182 -9.88 -7.62 17.01
N ILE A 183 -8.74 -6.93 17.19
CA ILE A 183 -7.92 -6.48 16.07
C ILE A 183 -7.22 -7.66 15.38
N TRP A 184 -6.87 -8.70 16.13
CA TRP A 184 -6.26 -9.92 15.60
C TRP A 184 -7.29 -10.79 14.87
N ASP A 185 -8.40 -11.09 15.54
CA ASP A 185 -9.41 -12.05 15.11
C ASP A 185 -10.26 -11.52 13.94
N LYS A 186 -10.42 -10.19 13.83
CA LYS A 186 -11.32 -9.57 12.85
C LYS A 186 -10.62 -8.82 11.74
N VAL A 187 -9.35 -8.44 11.91
CA VAL A 187 -8.65 -7.60 10.94
C VAL A 187 -7.29 -8.17 10.54
N ILE A 188 -6.33 -8.25 11.46
CA ILE A 188 -4.93 -8.56 11.13
C ILE A 188 -4.79 -9.96 10.52
N ILE A 189 -5.35 -10.99 11.17
CA ILE A 189 -5.25 -12.38 10.68
C ILE A 189 -6.18 -12.62 9.49
N PRO A 190 -7.45 -12.17 9.48
CA PRO A 190 -8.30 -12.29 8.29
C PRO A 190 -7.71 -11.64 7.03
N GLN A 191 -7.10 -10.45 7.13
CA GLN A 191 -6.42 -9.82 5.99
C GLN A 191 -5.25 -10.69 5.50
N TRP A 192 -4.43 -11.21 6.43
CA TRP A 192 -3.32 -12.10 6.08
C TRP A 192 -3.81 -13.35 5.37
N GLU A 193 -4.79 -14.04 5.93
CA GLU A 193 -5.33 -15.29 5.37
C GLU A 193 -5.99 -15.07 4.01
N TYR A 194 -6.62 -13.92 3.77
CA TYR A 194 -7.14 -13.59 2.46
C TYR A 194 -6.04 -13.64 1.39
N TYR A 195 -4.90 -13.01 1.63
CA TYR A 195 -3.81 -13.02 0.66
C TYR A 195 -2.98 -14.30 0.69
N TRP A 196 -2.70 -14.87 1.86
CA TRP A 196 -1.96 -16.12 1.99
C TRP A 196 -2.57 -17.22 1.12
N ASN A 197 -3.89 -17.37 1.16
CA ASN A 197 -4.63 -18.39 0.41
C ASN A 197 -4.58 -18.22 -1.12
N SER A 198 -4.08 -17.09 -1.66
CA SER A 198 -3.84 -16.89 -3.09
C SER A 198 -2.38 -17.10 -3.51
N THR A 199 -1.49 -17.35 -2.55
CA THR A 199 -0.05 -17.52 -2.85
C THR A 199 0.28 -18.91 -3.39
N PRO A 200 1.35 -19.05 -4.20
CA PRO A 200 1.91 -20.35 -4.57
C PRO A 200 2.31 -21.20 -3.36
N GLN A 201 2.81 -20.58 -2.29
CA GLN A 201 3.26 -21.26 -1.07
C GLN A 201 2.12 -21.94 -0.31
N ALA A 202 0.92 -21.34 -0.32
CA ALA A 202 -0.31 -21.97 0.16
C ALA A 202 -0.91 -22.97 -0.85
N GLY A 203 -0.27 -23.22 -1.99
CA GLY A 203 -0.84 -24.01 -3.10
C GLY A 203 -1.95 -23.29 -3.88
N ASN A 204 -2.10 -21.98 -3.70
CA ASN A 204 -3.16 -21.15 -4.26
C ASN A 204 -4.56 -21.78 -4.08
N VAL A 205 -4.88 -22.17 -2.85
CA VAL A 205 -6.16 -22.85 -2.52
C VAL A 205 -7.39 -22.02 -2.90
N SER A 206 -7.27 -20.69 -2.89
CA SER A 206 -8.34 -19.78 -3.30
C SER A 206 -8.50 -19.63 -4.81
N LYS A 207 -7.48 -20.00 -5.59
CA LYS A 207 -7.38 -19.76 -7.05
C LYS A 207 -7.46 -18.27 -7.44
N ARG A 208 -7.35 -17.36 -6.48
CA ARG A 208 -7.39 -15.92 -6.75
C ARG A 208 -6.09 -15.47 -7.42
N ILE A 209 -6.21 -14.51 -8.31
CA ILE A 209 -5.07 -13.79 -8.87
C ILE A 209 -4.64 -12.73 -7.86
N THR A 210 -3.33 -12.57 -7.68
CA THR A 210 -2.75 -11.47 -6.91
C THR A 210 -1.65 -10.86 -7.75
N PHE A 211 -1.83 -9.61 -8.17
CA PHE A 211 -0.93 -8.97 -9.13
C PHE A 211 0.39 -8.57 -8.51
N PHE A 212 0.34 -7.94 -7.32
CA PHE A 212 1.53 -7.55 -6.62
C PHE A 212 2.15 -8.77 -5.94
N ALA A 213 3.39 -9.11 -6.30
CA ALA A 213 4.08 -10.31 -5.86
C ALA A 213 4.62 -10.23 -4.41
N TRP A 214 3.79 -9.75 -3.48
CA TRP A 214 4.13 -9.52 -2.08
C TRP A 214 4.72 -10.77 -1.39
N TYR A 215 4.37 -11.96 -1.87
CA TYR A 215 4.75 -13.26 -1.33
C TYR A 215 6.17 -13.73 -1.70
N ASN A 216 6.96 -12.91 -2.42
CA ASN A 216 8.33 -13.26 -2.82
C ASN A 216 9.22 -12.02 -2.96
N SER A 217 10.04 -11.73 -1.95
CA SER A 217 10.93 -10.57 -1.92
C SER A 217 12.00 -10.58 -3.02
N THR A 218 12.47 -11.75 -3.47
CA THR A 218 13.38 -11.84 -4.62
C THR A 218 12.70 -11.34 -5.89
N LEU A 219 11.48 -11.81 -6.16
CA LEU A 219 10.70 -11.35 -7.32
C LEU A 219 10.37 -9.86 -7.20
N LEU A 220 10.01 -9.38 -6.00
CA LEU A 220 9.77 -7.94 -5.81
C LEU A 220 11.02 -7.10 -6.09
N LYS A 221 12.22 -7.55 -5.70
CA LYS A 221 13.48 -6.85 -5.99
C LYS A 221 13.83 -6.85 -7.48
N GLU A 222 13.45 -7.90 -8.21
CA GLU A 222 13.57 -7.94 -9.67
C GLU A 222 12.58 -6.97 -10.35
N LEU A 223 11.35 -6.90 -9.84
CA LEU A 223 10.33 -6.00 -10.38
C LEU A 223 10.60 -4.54 -10.00
N ILE A 224 10.99 -4.26 -8.77
CA ILE A 224 11.21 -2.94 -8.19
C ILE A 224 12.53 -2.97 -7.40
N SER A 225 13.61 -2.58 -8.05
CA SER A 225 14.96 -2.68 -7.49
C SER A 225 15.20 -1.71 -6.34
N ASN A 226 14.55 -0.54 -6.39
CA ASN A 226 14.64 0.47 -5.34
C ASN A 226 13.89 0.03 -4.08
N GLU A 227 14.59 -0.04 -2.95
CA GLU A 227 14.03 -0.47 -1.67
C GLU A 227 12.96 0.48 -1.11
N THR A 228 13.15 1.80 -1.26
CA THR A 228 12.15 2.79 -0.83
C THR A 228 10.86 2.60 -1.61
N ASP A 229 10.93 2.44 -2.93
CA ASP A 229 9.75 2.23 -3.77
C ASP A 229 9.03 0.92 -3.42
N ARG A 230 9.77 -0.18 -3.18
CA ARG A 230 9.17 -1.43 -2.70
C ARG A 230 8.48 -1.28 -1.37
N LYS A 231 9.14 -0.66 -0.38
CA LYS A 231 8.57 -0.48 0.96
C LYS A 231 7.28 0.35 0.90
N ILE A 232 7.25 1.41 0.08
CA ILE A 232 6.05 2.23 -0.15
C ILE A 232 4.93 1.39 -0.78
N ALA A 233 5.22 0.62 -1.84
CA ALA A 233 4.22 -0.23 -2.48
C ALA A 233 3.64 -1.29 -1.52
N LEU A 234 4.49 -1.89 -0.68
CA LEU A 234 4.07 -2.83 0.35
C LEU A 234 3.25 -2.16 1.46
N MET A 235 3.55 -0.92 1.85
CA MET A 235 2.72 -0.17 2.80
C MET A 235 1.29 0.00 2.28
N TYR A 236 1.10 0.48 1.05
CA TYR A 236 -0.24 0.60 0.45
C TYR A 236 -0.91 -0.76 0.21
N PHE A 237 -0.12 -1.79 -0.13
CA PHE A 237 -0.63 -3.16 -0.23
C PHE A 237 -1.24 -3.64 1.09
N TRP A 238 -0.68 -3.27 2.25
CA TRP A 238 -1.15 -3.71 3.57
C TRP A 238 -2.04 -2.72 4.32
N GLU A 239 -2.17 -1.49 3.81
CA GLU A 239 -2.93 -0.41 4.43
C GLU A 239 -4.38 -0.80 4.75
N LEU A 240 -4.85 -0.39 5.92
CA LEU A 240 -6.23 -0.57 6.37
C LEU A 240 -6.96 0.77 6.38
N PRO A 241 -8.15 0.88 5.78
CA PRO A 241 -8.87 2.14 5.69
C PRO A 241 -9.44 2.54 7.05
N THR A 242 -9.39 3.83 7.35
CA THR A 242 -10.13 4.40 8.49
C THR A 242 -11.60 4.66 8.18
N ARG A 243 -11.95 4.67 6.88
CA ARG A 243 -13.29 4.89 6.35
C ARG A 243 -13.44 4.21 4.99
N VAL A 244 -14.58 3.58 4.76
CA VAL A 244 -14.97 3.02 3.44
C VAL A 244 -16.49 3.16 3.31
N ALA A 245 -16.99 3.43 2.11
CA ALA A 245 -18.44 3.52 1.92
C ALA A 245 -19.08 2.13 1.87
N ASP A 246 -20.31 2.05 2.35
CA ASP A 246 -21.11 0.82 2.34
C ASP A 246 -21.63 0.57 0.92
N LEU A 247 -21.06 -0.43 0.27
CA LEU A 247 -21.42 -0.84 -1.08
C LEU A 247 -22.83 -1.43 -1.16
N ASP A 248 -23.30 -2.11 -0.12
CA ASP A 248 -24.59 -2.78 -0.12
C ASP A 248 -25.73 -1.77 0.08
N GLU A 249 -25.60 -0.84 1.03
CA GLU A 249 -26.57 0.25 1.20
C GLU A 249 -26.67 1.13 -0.05
N TRP A 250 -25.54 1.41 -0.73
CA TRP A 250 -25.54 2.15 -1.99
C TRP A 250 -26.34 1.42 -3.09
N LEU A 251 -26.14 0.10 -3.22
CA LEU A 251 -26.82 -0.70 -4.24
C LEU A 251 -28.30 -0.95 -3.94
N ASP A 252 -28.70 -0.97 -2.67
CA ASP A 252 -30.10 -1.14 -2.25
C ASP A 252 -30.95 0.13 -2.44
N GLY A 253 -30.37 1.24 -2.91
CA GLY A 253 -31.10 2.44 -3.29
C GLY A 253 -31.67 3.25 -2.13
N LYS A 254 -31.14 3.07 -0.91
CA LYS A 254 -31.42 3.91 0.26
C LYS A 254 -30.14 4.71 0.55
N PRO A 255 -30.15 5.97 1.04
CA PRO A 255 -30.84 7.23 0.73
C PRO A 255 -30.06 8.08 -0.32
N PRO A 256 -30.34 9.38 -0.57
CA PRO A 256 -29.51 10.24 -1.45
C PRO A 256 -28.10 10.57 -0.91
N PHE A 257 -27.62 9.87 0.13
CA PHE A 257 -26.37 10.14 0.83
C PHE A 257 -25.60 8.84 1.05
N ILE A 258 -24.27 8.93 0.97
CA ILE A 258 -23.38 7.78 1.09
C ILE A 258 -23.22 7.42 2.57
N VAL A 259 -23.47 6.14 2.89
CA VAL A 259 -23.25 5.56 4.21
C VAL A 259 -21.79 5.11 4.30
N TYR A 260 -21.14 5.41 5.41
CA TYR A 260 -19.74 5.05 5.64
C TYR A 260 -19.59 4.15 6.86
N HIS A 261 -18.81 3.09 6.70
CA HIS A 261 -18.16 2.42 7.80
C HIS A 261 -16.93 3.23 8.23
N ILE A 262 -16.65 3.28 9.53
CA ILE A 262 -15.53 4.04 10.11
C ILE A 262 -14.77 3.21 11.14
N GLY A 263 -13.51 3.56 11.39
CA GLY A 263 -12.72 2.92 12.44
C GLY A 263 -12.46 1.43 12.17
N LEU A 264 -12.55 0.61 13.22
CA LEU A 264 -12.32 -0.84 13.07
C LEU A 264 -13.42 -1.52 12.23
N ASP A 265 -14.62 -0.95 12.22
CA ASP A 265 -15.74 -1.43 11.41
C ASP A 265 -15.44 -1.29 9.90
N ALA A 266 -14.84 -0.17 9.48
CA ALA A 266 -14.39 0.03 8.09
C ALA A 266 -13.38 -1.05 7.64
N MET A 267 -12.42 -1.35 8.49
CA MET A 267 -11.39 -2.36 8.22
C MET A 267 -12.01 -3.75 8.08
N GLN A 268 -12.92 -4.12 8.99
CA GLN A 268 -13.64 -5.38 8.96
C GLN A 268 -14.51 -5.50 7.70
N TYR A 269 -15.27 -4.45 7.39
CA TYR A 269 -16.15 -4.41 6.24
C TYR A 269 -15.37 -4.59 4.93
N GLN A 270 -14.27 -3.84 4.72
CA GLN A 270 -13.44 -4.00 3.53
C GLN A 270 -12.97 -5.45 3.36
N ILE A 271 -12.41 -6.06 4.41
CA ILE A 271 -11.91 -7.45 4.36
C ILE A 271 -13.03 -8.44 4.03
N GLN A 272 -14.22 -8.24 4.60
CA GLN A 272 -15.39 -9.11 4.35
C GLN A 272 -15.93 -8.97 2.93
N GLN A 273 -15.87 -7.77 2.34
CA GLN A 273 -16.37 -7.52 0.99
C GLN A 273 -15.37 -7.93 -0.11
N MET A 274 -14.07 -7.98 0.19
CA MET A 274 -13.03 -8.33 -0.78
C MET A 274 -13.30 -9.63 -1.56
N PRO A 275 -13.67 -10.78 -0.95
CA PRO A 275 -14.01 -11.99 -1.69
C PRO A 275 -15.17 -11.80 -2.68
N ARG A 276 -16.24 -11.11 -2.27
CA ARG A 276 -17.41 -10.87 -3.14
C ARG A 276 -17.02 -10.00 -4.34
N VAL A 277 -16.37 -8.87 -4.07
CA VAL A 277 -15.96 -7.92 -5.11
C VAL A 277 -14.94 -8.55 -6.07
N TYR A 278 -14.01 -9.40 -5.57
CA TYR A 278 -13.11 -10.17 -6.42
C TYR A 278 -13.88 -11.03 -7.43
N GLU A 279 -14.84 -11.82 -6.96
CA GLU A 279 -15.62 -12.72 -7.83
C GLU A 279 -16.50 -11.93 -8.81
N GLU A 280 -17.09 -10.83 -8.39
CA GLU A 280 -17.88 -9.94 -9.26
C GLU A 280 -17.02 -9.42 -10.43
N VAL A 281 -15.81 -8.92 -10.17
CA VAL A 281 -14.90 -8.42 -11.21
C VAL A 281 -14.43 -9.55 -12.12
N ILE A 282 -13.93 -10.64 -11.55
CA ILE A 282 -13.30 -11.72 -12.32
C ILE A 282 -14.32 -12.53 -13.12
N SER A 283 -15.58 -12.62 -12.67
CA SER A 283 -16.65 -13.28 -13.43
C SER A 283 -16.96 -12.59 -14.77
N LYS A 284 -16.64 -11.29 -14.88
CA LYS A 284 -16.86 -10.48 -16.08
C LYS A 284 -15.56 -10.25 -16.85
N TYR A 285 -14.43 -10.14 -16.18
CA TYR A 285 -13.15 -9.94 -16.85
C TYR A 285 -12.73 -11.16 -17.69
N PRO A 286 -12.16 -10.99 -18.90
CA PRO A 286 -11.79 -9.73 -19.55
C PRO A 286 -12.84 -9.14 -20.50
N ASN A 287 -13.89 -9.89 -20.84
CA ASN A 287 -14.79 -9.59 -21.96
C ASN A 287 -16.16 -9.05 -21.53
N GLY A 288 -16.29 -8.68 -20.25
CA GLY A 288 -17.54 -8.25 -19.67
C GLY A 288 -18.07 -6.98 -20.32
N THR A 289 -19.37 -6.96 -20.51
CA THR A 289 -20.10 -5.81 -21.03
C THR A 289 -21.13 -5.31 -20.02
N VAL A 290 -21.53 -4.07 -20.21
CA VAL A 290 -22.61 -3.40 -19.47
C VAL A 290 -23.50 -2.69 -20.47
N TYR A 291 -24.81 -2.72 -20.23
CA TYR A 291 -25.79 -2.06 -21.09
C TYR A 291 -25.80 -0.55 -20.83
N ALA A 292 -25.27 0.25 -21.75
CA ALA A 292 -25.25 1.70 -21.65
C ALA A 292 -25.40 2.38 -23.02
N TRP A 293 -26.06 3.54 -23.03
CA TRP A 293 -26.33 4.31 -24.24
C TRP A 293 -27.02 3.49 -25.35
N GLY A 294 -27.96 2.62 -24.94
CA GLY A 294 -28.82 1.83 -25.84
C GLY A 294 -28.26 0.49 -26.33
N LYS A 295 -27.07 0.07 -25.89
CA LYS A 295 -26.47 -1.22 -26.27
C LYS A 295 -25.47 -1.75 -25.24
N ASP A 296 -25.08 -3.01 -25.35
CA ASP A 296 -23.99 -3.57 -24.57
C ASP A 296 -22.64 -3.00 -25.03
N ARG A 297 -21.84 -2.55 -24.08
CA ARG A 297 -20.50 -1.97 -24.32
C ARG A 297 -19.45 -2.63 -23.45
N ASP A 298 -18.23 -2.71 -23.96
CA ASP A 298 -17.06 -3.15 -23.16
C ASP A 298 -16.91 -2.25 -21.93
N ILE A 299 -16.70 -2.84 -20.76
CA ILE A 299 -16.54 -2.11 -19.50
C ILE A 299 -15.43 -1.05 -19.56
N ARG A 300 -14.39 -1.23 -20.37
CA ARG A 300 -13.31 -0.24 -20.54
C ARG A 300 -13.77 1.05 -21.20
N VAL A 301 -14.91 1.05 -21.89
CA VAL A 301 -15.52 2.28 -22.42
C VAL A 301 -15.77 3.29 -21.30
N PHE A 302 -16.17 2.82 -20.11
CA PHE A 302 -16.45 3.69 -18.97
C PHE A 302 -15.18 4.32 -18.38
N TYR A 303 -14.04 3.61 -18.41
CA TYR A 303 -12.74 4.21 -18.06
C TYR A 303 -12.39 5.37 -19.00
N TYR A 304 -12.50 5.17 -20.30
CA TYR A 304 -12.24 6.26 -21.26
C TYR A 304 -13.31 7.35 -21.22
N SER A 305 -14.56 7.01 -20.88
CA SER A 305 -15.62 7.99 -20.64
C SER A 305 -15.29 8.88 -19.45
N TRP A 306 -14.77 8.33 -18.35
CA TRP A 306 -14.28 9.10 -17.22
C TRP A 306 -13.10 10.00 -17.61
N LEU A 307 -12.13 9.50 -18.38
CA LEU A 307 -11.04 10.34 -18.89
C LEU A 307 -11.55 11.45 -19.81
N ASN A 308 -12.52 11.17 -20.68
CA ASN A 308 -13.13 12.15 -21.58
C ASN A 308 -13.89 13.22 -20.78
N ASP A 309 -14.60 12.81 -19.71
CA ASP A 309 -15.21 13.73 -18.77
C ASP A 309 -14.16 14.70 -18.19
N ARG A 310 -13.03 14.19 -17.70
CA ARG A 310 -11.96 15.06 -17.17
C ARG A 310 -11.31 15.94 -18.25
N GLN A 311 -11.20 15.46 -19.48
CA GLN A 311 -10.75 16.25 -20.63
C GLN A 311 -11.66 17.46 -20.89
N VAL A 312 -12.99 17.27 -20.88
CA VAL A 312 -13.94 18.39 -21.07
C VAL A 312 -14.01 19.31 -19.84
N HIS A 313 -13.65 18.81 -18.66
CA HIS A 313 -13.54 19.57 -17.41
C HIS A 313 -12.14 20.19 -17.17
N GLY A 314 -11.37 20.42 -18.24
CA GLY A 314 -10.18 21.26 -18.20
C GLY A 314 -8.84 20.52 -18.14
N LEU A 315 -8.81 19.20 -18.20
CA LEU A 315 -7.58 18.39 -18.30
C LEU A 315 -7.24 18.00 -19.74
N ASN A 316 -7.52 18.88 -20.70
CA ASN A 316 -7.48 18.52 -22.11
C ASN A 316 -6.08 18.05 -22.57
N ASN A 317 -5.03 18.79 -22.23
CA ASN A 317 -3.66 18.45 -22.63
C ASN A 317 -3.12 17.27 -21.81
N THR A 318 -3.53 17.14 -20.54
CA THR A 318 -3.17 16.03 -19.66
C THR A 318 -3.68 14.71 -20.22
N ILE A 319 -4.97 14.64 -20.52
CA ILE A 319 -5.60 13.45 -21.11
C ILE A 319 -5.01 13.18 -22.50
N GLN A 320 -4.78 14.22 -23.32
CA GLN A 320 -4.13 14.05 -24.62
C GLN A 320 -2.73 13.42 -24.51
N GLN A 321 -1.92 13.81 -23.52
CA GLN A 321 -0.61 13.18 -23.30
C GLN A 321 -0.74 11.73 -22.86
N LEU A 322 -1.71 11.42 -22.00
CA LEU A 322 -1.97 10.05 -21.53
C LEU A 322 -2.41 9.13 -22.67
N VAL A 323 -3.45 9.50 -23.43
CA VAL A 323 -4.10 8.63 -24.42
C VAL A 323 -3.56 8.81 -25.84
N GLY A 324 -2.94 9.94 -26.15
CA GLY A 324 -2.32 10.24 -27.45
C GLY A 324 -3.24 10.93 -28.46
N CYS A 325 -4.47 11.28 -28.08
CA CYS A 325 -5.46 11.95 -28.91
C CYS A 325 -6.46 12.75 -28.08
N TYR A 326 -7.30 13.54 -28.74
CA TYR A 326 -8.52 14.07 -28.13
C TYR A 326 -9.60 12.99 -28.18
N LEU A 327 -10.14 12.58 -27.04
CA LEU A 327 -11.15 11.53 -26.96
C LEU A 327 -12.45 11.96 -27.63
N SER A 328 -12.74 13.26 -27.66
CA SER A 328 -13.88 13.84 -28.42
C SER A 328 -13.84 13.55 -29.93
N ASP A 329 -12.67 13.27 -30.49
CA ASP A 329 -12.49 13.07 -31.93
C ASP A 329 -12.56 11.58 -32.32
N ILE A 330 -12.67 10.68 -31.33
CA ILE A 330 -12.55 9.24 -31.49
C ILE A 330 -13.82 8.54 -31.02
N ASN A 331 -14.33 7.62 -31.84
CA ASN A 331 -15.44 6.75 -31.44
C ASN A 331 -14.93 5.55 -30.62
N TYR A 332 -14.38 5.81 -29.43
CA TYR A 332 -13.91 4.77 -28.51
C TYR A 332 -15.07 4.00 -27.85
N GLU A 333 -16.28 4.55 -27.88
CA GLU A 333 -17.44 3.91 -27.24
C GLU A 333 -17.83 2.58 -27.91
N ASP A 334 -17.58 2.46 -29.21
CA ASP A 334 -17.87 1.25 -29.98
C ASP A 334 -16.76 0.22 -29.88
N ASP A 335 -15.51 0.68 -29.83
CA ASP A 335 -14.32 -0.16 -29.71
C ASP A 335 -13.21 0.61 -28.98
N PRO A 336 -13.04 0.42 -27.66
CA PRO A 336 -11.99 1.10 -26.90
C PRO A 336 -10.58 0.64 -27.30
N SER A 337 -10.44 -0.48 -28.02
CA SER A 337 -9.13 -0.97 -28.48
C SER A 337 -8.51 -0.08 -29.57
N ILE A 338 -9.30 0.79 -30.21
CA ILE A 338 -8.80 1.79 -31.17
C ILE A 338 -7.71 2.67 -30.57
N LEU A 339 -7.78 2.93 -29.25
CA LEU A 339 -6.83 3.76 -28.53
C LEU A 339 -5.43 3.12 -28.42
N LEU A 340 -5.33 1.79 -28.59
CA LEU A 340 -4.04 1.08 -28.62
C LEU A 340 -3.21 1.40 -29.87
N LYS A 341 -3.79 2.02 -30.89
CA LYS A 341 -3.09 2.42 -32.12
C LYS A 341 -2.22 3.67 -31.91
N TYR A 342 -2.48 4.47 -30.87
CA TYR A 342 -1.75 5.69 -30.59
C TYR A 342 -0.39 5.39 -29.92
N ASN A 343 0.56 6.29 -30.13
CA ASN A 343 1.86 6.27 -29.46
C ASN A 343 1.77 7.08 -28.15
N SER A 344 1.20 6.47 -27.11
CA SER A 344 0.85 7.14 -25.86
C SER A 344 1.22 6.32 -24.62
N ILE A 345 1.12 6.95 -23.45
CA ILE A 345 1.37 6.31 -22.16
C ILE A 345 0.38 5.15 -21.94
N ASP A 346 -0.91 5.37 -22.16
CA ASP A 346 -1.93 4.33 -21.98
C ASP A 346 -1.72 3.13 -22.92
N ALA A 347 -1.45 3.40 -24.20
CA ALA A 347 -1.20 2.34 -25.18
C ALA A 347 0.09 1.57 -24.84
N TYR A 348 1.11 2.23 -24.30
CA TYR A 348 2.33 1.59 -23.81
C TYR A 348 2.06 0.69 -22.61
N LEU A 349 1.38 1.20 -21.58
CA LEU A 349 1.05 0.43 -20.39
C LEU A 349 0.21 -0.80 -20.77
N SER A 350 -0.82 -0.62 -21.61
CA SER A 350 -1.68 -1.72 -22.07
C SER A 350 -0.92 -2.83 -22.81
N LYS A 351 0.15 -2.49 -23.54
CA LYS A 351 0.94 -3.46 -24.32
C LYS A 351 2.03 -4.14 -23.51
N ASN A 352 2.56 -3.48 -22.48
CA ASN A 352 3.76 -3.93 -21.77
C ASN A 352 3.49 -4.36 -20.33
N PHE A 353 2.33 -4.01 -19.77
CA PHE A 353 1.94 -4.34 -18.42
C PHE A 353 0.51 -4.91 -18.43
N SER A 354 0.39 -6.24 -18.46
CA SER A 354 -0.90 -6.94 -18.61
C SER A 354 -1.92 -6.57 -17.52
N ALA A 355 -1.46 -6.24 -16.31
CA ALA A 355 -2.34 -5.79 -15.23
C ALA A 355 -3.03 -4.46 -15.54
N TRP A 356 -2.46 -3.62 -16.43
CA TRP A 356 -3.07 -2.34 -16.81
C TRP A 356 -4.44 -2.50 -17.43
N ASP A 357 -4.64 -3.57 -18.20
CA ASP A 357 -5.94 -3.87 -18.80
C ASP A 357 -7.02 -4.16 -17.74
N LEU A 358 -6.66 -4.94 -16.72
CA LEU A 358 -7.54 -5.16 -15.57
C LEU A 358 -7.75 -3.88 -14.75
N ILE A 359 -6.72 -3.06 -14.56
CA ILE A 359 -6.85 -1.77 -13.85
C ILE A 359 -7.90 -0.90 -14.55
N LYS A 360 -7.84 -0.78 -15.88
CA LYS A 360 -8.86 -0.06 -16.66
C LYS A 360 -10.24 -0.68 -16.55
N PHE A 361 -10.30 -2.01 -16.52
CA PHE A 361 -11.55 -2.73 -16.32
C PHE A 361 -12.16 -2.43 -14.93
N ILE A 362 -11.36 -2.45 -13.86
CA ILE A 362 -11.80 -2.09 -12.51
C ILE A 362 -12.28 -0.65 -12.49
N TYR A 363 -11.51 0.28 -13.07
CA TYR A 363 -11.93 1.68 -13.18
C TYR A 363 -13.30 1.80 -13.86
N GLY A 364 -13.45 1.21 -15.04
CA GLY A 364 -14.70 1.26 -15.79
C GLY A 364 -15.87 0.59 -15.07
N TYR A 365 -15.64 -0.54 -14.39
CA TYR A 365 -16.68 -1.22 -13.64
C TYR A 365 -17.16 -0.41 -12.44
N GLY A 366 -16.25 0.29 -11.75
CA GLY A 366 -16.63 1.16 -10.63
C GLY A 366 -17.50 2.35 -11.06
N ILE A 367 -17.33 2.85 -12.28
CA ILE A 367 -18.18 3.94 -12.83
C ILE A 367 -19.63 3.45 -13.01
N GLU A 368 -19.83 2.20 -13.44
CA GLU A 368 -21.17 1.63 -13.55
C GLU A 368 -21.85 1.53 -12.17
N TYR A 369 -21.09 1.18 -11.13
CA TYR A 369 -21.64 0.96 -9.79
C TYR A 369 -21.87 2.27 -9.02
N GLY A 370 -20.91 3.20 -9.04
CA GLY A 370 -20.90 4.37 -8.18
C GLY A 370 -20.82 5.71 -8.91
N GLY A 371 -20.83 5.71 -10.25
CA GLY A 371 -20.66 6.92 -11.05
C GLY A 371 -19.23 7.47 -11.05
N GLY A 372 -19.06 8.60 -11.75
CA GLY A 372 -17.77 9.28 -12.01
C GLY A 372 -16.97 9.68 -10.77
N ASP A 373 -17.64 9.87 -9.64
CA ASP A 373 -17.05 10.40 -8.41
C ASP A 373 -16.86 9.33 -7.33
N SER A 374 -17.15 8.06 -7.62
CA SER A 374 -17.07 6.94 -6.66
C SER A 374 -15.68 6.69 -6.07
N GLN A 375 -14.62 7.26 -6.67
CA GLN A 375 -13.27 7.30 -6.07
C GLN A 375 -13.24 8.17 -4.81
N MET A 376 -13.79 9.39 -4.89
CA MET A 376 -13.83 10.34 -3.79
C MET A 376 -14.64 9.81 -2.60
N ASP A 377 -15.64 9.00 -2.92
CA ASP A 377 -16.55 8.41 -1.96
C ASP A 377 -16.08 7.09 -1.38
N LEU A 378 -14.92 6.56 -1.81
CA LEU A 378 -14.33 5.33 -1.28
C LEU A 378 -15.28 4.12 -1.34
N LEU A 379 -16.15 4.06 -2.35
CA LEU A 379 -17.23 3.08 -2.44
C LEU A 379 -16.76 1.72 -2.97
N TYR A 380 -16.19 1.72 -4.17
CA TYR A 380 -15.86 0.48 -4.88
C TYR A 380 -14.35 0.28 -5.04
N TYR A 381 -13.63 1.32 -5.49
CA TYR A 381 -12.21 1.21 -5.86
C TYR A 381 -11.29 0.73 -4.73
N PRO A 382 -11.40 1.26 -3.50
CA PRO A 382 -10.55 0.79 -2.40
C PRO A 382 -10.75 -0.69 -2.09
N ILE A 383 -11.97 -1.22 -2.25
CA ILE A 383 -12.26 -2.65 -2.04
C ILE A 383 -11.76 -3.47 -3.22
N ALA A 384 -12.07 -3.06 -4.45
CA ALA A 384 -11.78 -3.81 -5.67
C ALA A 384 -10.28 -3.95 -5.93
N PHE A 385 -9.51 -2.86 -5.86
CA PHE A 385 -8.06 -2.92 -6.03
C PHE A 385 -7.40 -3.77 -4.94
N LYS A 386 -7.85 -3.61 -3.68
CA LYS A 386 -7.35 -4.41 -2.55
C LYS A 386 -7.66 -5.89 -2.72
N ALA A 387 -8.87 -6.24 -3.15
CA ALA A 387 -9.31 -7.61 -3.41
C ALA A 387 -8.43 -8.33 -4.45
N LEU A 388 -7.94 -7.60 -5.46
CA LEU A 388 -7.07 -8.10 -6.53
C LEU A 388 -5.58 -7.97 -6.21
N GLY A 389 -5.24 -7.46 -5.03
CA GLY A 389 -3.86 -7.26 -4.59
C GLY A 389 -3.11 -6.22 -5.42
N ILE A 390 -3.79 -5.14 -5.78
CA ILE A 390 -3.24 -4.00 -6.51
C ILE A 390 -3.17 -2.82 -5.53
N PRO A 391 -1.97 -2.32 -5.17
CA PRO A 391 -1.84 -1.13 -4.33
C PRO A 391 -2.42 0.11 -5.00
N TYR A 392 -3.32 0.81 -4.32
CA TYR A 392 -4.06 1.98 -4.81
C TYR A 392 -4.21 3.01 -3.69
N GLU A 393 -4.16 4.30 -4.03
CA GLU A 393 -4.44 5.41 -3.12
C GLU A 393 -4.96 6.63 -3.90
N LEU A 394 -5.73 7.50 -3.24
CA LEU A 394 -6.08 8.83 -3.76
C LEU A 394 -4.88 9.79 -3.68
N THR A 395 -4.29 10.09 -4.82
CA THR A 395 -2.97 10.70 -4.96
C THR A 395 -2.99 12.07 -5.63
N HIS A 396 -4.15 12.49 -6.12
CA HIS A 396 -4.31 13.70 -6.88
C HIS A 396 -5.48 14.53 -6.36
N TYR A 397 -5.33 15.86 -6.44
CA TYR A 397 -6.41 16.80 -6.28
C TYR A 397 -6.31 17.91 -7.31
N PHE A 398 -7.46 18.34 -7.85
CA PHE A 398 -7.53 19.41 -8.83
C PHE A 398 -8.74 20.32 -8.63
N GLU A 399 -8.61 21.54 -9.14
CA GLU A 399 -9.67 22.54 -9.27
C GLU A 399 -9.55 23.22 -10.65
N HIS A 400 -10.61 23.18 -11.45
CA HIS A 400 -10.63 23.66 -12.82
C HIS A 400 -11.83 24.51 -13.12
N TYR A 401 -11.65 25.48 -14.03
CA TYR A 401 -12.75 26.13 -14.73
C TYR A 401 -13.40 25.15 -15.70
N ILE A 402 -14.73 25.21 -15.76
CA ILE A 402 -15.51 24.45 -16.76
C ILE A 402 -16.55 25.36 -17.40
N ASN A 403 -16.80 25.17 -18.69
CA ASN A 403 -17.78 25.93 -19.45
C ASN A 403 -19.21 25.37 -19.26
N ALA A 404 -19.65 25.28 -17.99
CA ALA A 404 -20.97 24.81 -17.58
C ALA A 404 -21.57 25.76 -16.53
N PRO A 405 -22.88 25.67 -16.21
CA PRO A 405 -23.50 26.52 -15.19
C PRO A 405 -22.80 26.49 -13.83
N ALA A 406 -22.20 25.35 -13.46
CA ALA A 406 -21.42 25.19 -12.22
C ALA A 406 -20.12 26.02 -12.20
N ARG A 407 -19.59 26.43 -13.37
CA ARG A 407 -18.36 27.24 -13.57
C ARG A 407 -17.05 26.64 -13.07
N TYR A 408 -17.08 25.61 -12.24
CA TYR A 408 -15.89 24.90 -11.80
C TYR A 408 -16.13 23.40 -11.62
N ALA A 409 -15.06 22.63 -11.67
CA ALA A 409 -14.99 21.22 -11.26
C ALA A 409 -13.80 21.03 -10.32
N CYS A 410 -13.96 20.18 -9.32
CA CYS A 410 -12.87 19.76 -8.45
C CYS A 410 -13.06 18.30 -8.08
N GLY A 411 -11.97 17.59 -7.83
CA GLY A 411 -12.05 16.18 -7.47
C GLY A 411 -10.76 15.64 -6.86
N TYR A 412 -10.91 14.50 -6.19
CA TYR A 412 -9.79 13.64 -5.82
C TYR A 412 -9.83 12.40 -6.68
N ASP A 413 -8.66 12.00 -7.19
CA ASP A 413 -8.51 10.76 -7.94
C ASP A 413 -7.25 10.04 -7.47
N GLY A 414 -7.15 8.78 -7.87
CA GLY A 414 -6.11 7.88 -7.39
C GLY A 414 -5.22 7.28 -8.46
N GLY A 415 -4.10 6.75 -7.97
CA GLY A 415 -3.08 6.09 -8.75
C GLY A 415 -2.83 4.66 -8.28
N ILE A 416 -2.17 3.90 -9.15
CA ILE A 416 -1.70 2.55 -8.87
C ILE A 416 -0.23 2.61 -8.48
N ILE A 417 0.14 1.88 -7.44
CA ILE A 417 1.47 1.89 -6.84
C ILE A 417 2.08 0.49 -6.99
N GLY A 418 3.40 0.42 -7.12
CA GLY A 418 4.13 -0.85 -7.24
C GLY A 418 4.25 -1.37 -8.67
N LEU A 419 4.32 -0.48 -9.66
CA LEU A 419 4.61 -0.90 -11.03
C LEU A 419 6.08 -1.32 -11.18
N PRO A 420 6.40 -2.28 -12.06
CA PRO A 420 7.78 -2.69 -12.28
C PRO A 420 8.65 -1.56 -12.86
N ASP A 421 9.93 -1.54 -12.49
CA ASP A 421 10.96 -0.63 -12.99
C ASP A 421 11.04 -0.66 -14.53
N SER A 422 10.91 -1.84 -15.13
CA SER A 422 10.91 -2.02 -16.59
C SER A 422 9.75 -1.31 -17.30
N ILE A 423 8.65 -1.07 -16.59
CA ILE A 423 7.46 -0.36 -17.08
C ILE A 423 7.62 1.15 -16.87
N VAL A 424 8.07 1.58 -15.69
CA VAL A 424 8.16 3.02 -15.39
C VAL A 424 9.40 3.68 -16.00
N LYS A 425 10.49 2.94 -16.23
CA LYS A 425 11.75 3.51 -16.71
C LYS A 425 11.60 4.25 -18.05
N PRO A 426 10.97 3.68 -19.10
CA PRO A 426 10.77 4.43 -20.34
C PRO A 426 9.93 5.70 -20.18
N LEU A 427 9.02 5.73 -19.21
CA LEU A 427 8.22 6.92 -18.88
C LEU A 427 9.08 7.99 -18.19
N LYS A 428 9.88 7.59 -17.19
CA LYS A 428 10.87 8.45 -16.52
C LYS A 428 11.90 9.02 -17.50
N ASP A 429 12.27 8.25 -18.52
CA ASP A 429 13.22 8.64 -19.58
C ASP A 429 12.58 9.55 -20.66
N GLY A 430 11.30 9.93 -20.51
CA GLY A 430 10.64 10.92 -21.37
C GLY A 430 10.07 10.39 -22.69
N LYS A 431 9.87 9.06 -22.83
CA LYS A 431 9.40 8.43 -24.08
C LYS A 431 8.10 9.04 -24.65
N TYR A 432 7.26 9.60 -23.78
CA TYR A 432 5.97 10.21 -24.13
C TYR A 432 5.84 11.65 -23.60
N GLY A 433 6.97 12.36 -23.51
CA GLY A 433 7.06 13.66 -22.81
C GLY A 433 7.41 13.49 -21.34
N GLU A 434 7.52 14.59 -20.61
CA GLU A 434 7.84 14.57 -19.18
C GLU A 434 6.70 13.90 -18.41
N ALA A 435 7.06 12.90 -17.61
CA ALA A 435 6.12 12.13 -16.81
C ALA A 435 6.41 12.28 -15.31
N LEU A 436 5.35 12.46 -14.51
CA LEU A 436 5.46 12.45 -13.05
C LEU A 436 5.33 11.01 -12.55
N ILE A 437 6.44 10.44 -12.06
CA ILE A 437 6.48 9.12 -11.41
C ILE A 437 7.02 9.28 -9.98
N PRO A 438 6.13 9.44 -8.98
CA PRO A 438 6.51 9.55 -7.58
C PRO A 438 7.09 8.24 -7.00
N PRO A 439 7.61 8.30 -5.76
CA PRO A 439 8.04 7.11 -5.02
C PRO A 439 6.97 6.02 -4.95
N GLY A 440 7.41 4.77 -4.89
CA GLY A 440 6.54 3.60 -5.00
C GLY A 440 6.25 3.18 -6.45
N ASN A 441 6.92 3.78 -7.44
CA ASN A 441 6.60 3.59 -8.86
C ASN A 441 5.11 3.83 -9.14
N LEU A 442 4.59 4.94 -8.62
CA LEU A 442 3.19 5.32 -8.77
C LEU A 442 2.88 5.81 -10.19
N ILE A 443 1.77 5.34 -10.74
CA ILE A 443 1.12 5.92 -11.92
C ILE A 443 -0.32 6.31 -11.59
N ASP A 444 -0.63 7.59 -11.75
CA ASP A 444 -1.99 8.13 -11.68
C ASP A 444 -2.37 8.64 -13.09
N PRO A 445 -3.46 8.14 -13.71
CA PRO A 445 -3.89 8.55 -15.03
C PRO A 445 -4.04 10.06 -15.20
N LEU A 446 -4.44 10.79 -14.16
CA LEU A 446 -4.72 12.23 -14.23
C LEU A 446 -3.52 13.10 -13.90
N SER A 447 -2.41 12.53 -13.41
CA SER A 447 -1.23 13.30 -13.04
C SER A 447 0.06 12.87 -13.73
N ILE A 448 0.07 11.72 -14.42
CA ILE A 448 1.30 11.20 -15.02
C ILE A 448 1.83 12.10 -16.13
N GLY A 449 0.95 12.72 -16.92
CA GLY A 449 1.35 13.60 -18.04
C GLY A 449 1.72 15.00 -17.59
N LEU A 450 2.97 15.21 -17.16
CA LEU A 450 3.39 16.47 -16.54
C LEU A 450 3.44 17.66 -17.51
N ASP A 451 3.80 17.42 -18.77
CA ASP A 451 3.74 18.45 -19.81
C ASP A 451 2.31 18.90 -20.11
N GLY A 452 1.38 17.94 -20.16
CA GLY A 452 -0.04 18.19 -20.32
C GLY A 452 -0.60 19.02 -19.17
N ILE A 453 -0.27 18.65 -17.94
CA ILE A 453 -0.67 19.39 -16.73
C ILE A 453 -0.20 20.83 -16.77
N ARG A 454 1.05 21.08 -17.18
CA ARG A 454 1.58 22.45 -17.27
C ARG A 454 0.83 23.30 -18.30
N LYS A 455 0.56 22.75 -19.50
CA LYS A 455 -0.24 23.42 -20.52
C LYS A 455 -1.66 23.69 -20.06
N ASP A 456 -2.24 22.74 -19.35
CA ASP A 456 -3.56 22.88 -18.76
C ASP A 456 -3.55 24.01 -17.72
N LEU A 457 -2.58 24.06 -16.80
CA LEU A 457 -2.41 25.16 -15.84
C LEU A 457 -2.23 26.51 -16.53
N GLU A 458 -1.43 26.59 -17.60
CA GLU A 458 -1.24 27.81 -18.40
C GLU A 458 -2.54 28.28 -19.05
N TYR A 459 -3.29 27.37 -19.67
CA TYR A 459 -4.59 27.67 -20.27
C TYR A 459 -5.57 28.23 -19.23
N GLY A 460 -5.62 27.63 -18.03
CA GLY A 460 -6.46 28.11 -16.93
C GLY A 460 -6.07 29.51 -16.45
N LYS A 461 -4.76 29.83 -16.41
CA LYS A 461 -4.28 31.17 -16.05
C LYS A 461 -4.67 32.24 -17.07
N GLN A 462 -4.77 31.88 -18.35
CA GLN A 462 -5.19 32.79 -19.43
C GLN A 462 -6.70 33.03 -19.46
N ASN A 463 -7.48 32.16 -18.83
CA ASN A 463 -8.93 32.22 -18.78
C ASN A 463 -9.43 32.19 -17.33
N PRO A 464 -9.03 33.15 -16.47
CA PRO A 464 -9.39 33.14 -15.05
C PRO A 464 -10.90 33.38 -14.88
N VAL A 465 -11.52 32.66 -13.94
CA VAL A 465 -12.92 32.86 -13.58
C VAL A 465 -13.02 33.00 -12.08
N GLU A 466 -13.40 34.19 -11.61
CA GLU A 466 -13.60 34.46 -10.19
C GLU A 466 -14.65 33.48 -9.59
N PRO A 467 -14.40 32.91 -8.40
CA PRO A 467 -13.26 33.16 -7.51
C PRO A 467 -12.01 32.29 -7.78
N ASN A 468 -12.05 31.38 -8.76
CA ASN A 468 -11.14 30.24 -8.82
C ASN A 468 -10.01 30.39 -9.85
N LEU A 469 -8.79 30.16 -9.37
CA LEU A 469 -7.62 29.94 -10.19
C LEU A 469 -7.44 28.44 -10.39
N LYS A 470 -7.02 28.01 -11.58
CA LYS A 470 -6.77 26.59 -11.84
C LYS A 470 -5.69 26.06 -10.89
N TYR A 471 -5.97 24.97 -10.17
CA TYR A 471 -5.07 24.33 -9.20
C TYR A 471 -4.95 22.83 -9.45
N ILE A 472 -3.75 22.28 -9.29
CA ILE A 472 -3.45 20.86 -9.31
C ILE A 472 -2.40 20.55 -8.25
N GLU A 473 -2.57 19.47 -7.52
CA GLU A 473 -1.53 18.85 -6.71
C GLU A 473 -1.48 17.34 -6.90
N HIS A 474 -0.29 16.79 -6.75
CA HIS A 474 -0.07 15.35 -6.70
C HIS A 474 0.77 15.02 -5.47
N TYR A 475 0.33 14.05 -4.68
CA TYR A 475 0.89 13.73 -3.38
C TYR A 475 0.83 12.23 -3.07
N LEU A 476 1.57 11.82 -2.04
CA LEU A 476 1.41 10.53 -1.36
C LEU A 476 0.95 10.78 0.08
N LYS A 477 -0.01 9.98 0.56
CA LYS A 477 -0.38 9.94 1.97
C LYS A 477 0.30 8.74 2.63
N LEU A 478 1.38 8.99 3.37
CA LEU A 478 2.16 7.93 4.02
C LEU A 478 2.20 8.14 5.52
N ARG A 479 1.58 7.21 6.25
CA ARG A 479 1.52 7.20 7.72
C ARG A 479 1.15 8.55 8.33
N GLY A 480 0.07 9.15 7.81
CA GLY A 480 -0.46 10.45 8.25
C GLY A 480 0.27 11.69 7.69
N ASN A 481 1.33 11.50 6.90
CA ASN A 481 2.01 12.60 6.20
C ASN A 481 1.46 12.75 4.79
N LYS A 482 1.12 13.97 4.38
CA LYS A 482 0.85 14.32 2.98
C LYS A 482 2.12 14.88 2.35
N ILE A 483 2.74 14.11 1.46
CA ILE A 483 4.02 14.45 0.81
C ILE A 483 3.72 14.86 -0.62
N VAL A 484 3.88 16.14 -0.94
CA VAL A 484 3.51 16.69 -2.25
C VAL A 484 4.69 16.57 -3.21
N PHE A 485 4.49 15.98 -4.39
CA PHE A 485 5.53 15.82 -5.42
C PHE A 485 5.36 16.80 -6.58
N PHE A 486 4.17 17.36 -6.73
CA PHE A 486 3.89 18.42 -7.66
C PHE A 486 2.76 19.29 -7.12
N SER A 487 2.89 20.60 -7.27
CA SER A 487 1.77 21.52 -7.09
C SER A 487 1.90 22.66 -8.10
N GLY A 488 0.76 23.10 -8.63
CA GLY A 488 0.71 24.21 -9.57
C GLY A 488 -0.63 24.92 -9.54
N GLY A 489 -0.60 26.23 -9.78
CA GLY A 489 -1.80 27.07 -9.72
C GLY A 489 -1.96 27.80 -8.39
N LYS A 490 -3.16 28.32 -8.12
CA LYS A 490 -3.53 28.81 -6.79
C LYS A 490 -4.84 28.17 -6.39
N LYS A 491 -4.86 27.56 -5.22
CA LYS A 491 -6.05 26.96 -4.64
C LYS A 491 -7.11 28.05 -4.35
N GLY A 492 -8.36 27.81 -4.73
CA GLY A 492 -9.51 28.72 -4.57
C GLY A 492 -10.20 28.58 -3.23
#